data_AF-A0A520Y4Y5-F1
#
_entry.id   AF-A0A520Y4Y5-F1
#
_cell.length_a   1.000
_cell.length_b   1.000
_cell.length_c   1.000
_cell.angle_alpha   90.00
_cell.angle_beta   90.00
_cell.angle_gamma   90.00
#
_symmetry.space_group_name_H-M   'P 1'
#
loop_
_entity.id
_entity.type
_entity.pdbx_description
1 polymer ?
#
loop_
_entity_poly.entity_id
_entity_poly.type
_entity_poly.pdbx_seq_one_letter_code
_entity_poly.pdbx_strand_id
1 'polypeptide(L)'
;MNRRKALGGGLMLSTTAWIAPSVLALDRVAAATGSVATDIPVASGGATYITPPATIAEGTPGLDSNTNTWVFQEVGPFTLTAGLAVNRVSAGSGFTGNSNENATIPAGTQICSFYVHGDRLDDNGTLTGTMTFGNASIIGLIYRTAQLNSSTYLQAPGTTYFNAPMEVSDLMWLDLTPGANSLRWSMRFGPALDGIRVITNCCAP
;
A
#
# COMPACT_ATOMS: atom_id res chain seq x y z
N MET A 1 63.69 -41.66 47.26
CA MET A 1 63.06 -42.45 46.19
C MET A 1 61.57 -42.59 46.50
N ASN A 2 60.71 -42.40 45.49
CA ASN A 2 59.29 -42.78 45.38
C ASN A 2 58.17 -42.00 46.10
N ARG A 3 57.74 -40.90 45.44
CA ARG A 3 56.47 -40.69 44.71
C ARG A 3 55.07 -40.96 45.34
N ARG A 4 54.21 -39.95 45.09
CA ARG A 4 52.73 -39.92 44.86
C ARG A 4 51.83 -39.88 46.11
N LYS A 5 50.61 -39.31 46.10
CA LYS A 5 49.91 -38.18 45.41
C LYS A 5 48.45 -38.26 45.93
N ALA A 6 47.92 -37.12 46.39
CA ALA A 6 46.53 -36.62 46.24
C ALA A 6 45.29 -37.32 46.86
N LEU A 7 44.25 -36.46 47.01
CA LEU A 7 42.80 -36.65 47.26
C LEU A 7 42.39 -36.65 48.74
N GLY A 8 41.43 -35.87 49.24
CA GLY A 8 40.45 -34.98 48.61
C GLY A 8 39.08 -35.15 49.29
N GLY A 9 38.44 -34.05 49.70
CA GLY A 9 36.98 -33.88 49.76
C GLY A 9 36.24 -34.27 51.06
N GLY A 10 35.68 -33.26 51.73
CA GLY A 10 34.68 -33.40 52.80
C GLY A 10 33.90 -32.10 52.99
N LEU A 11 32.72 -32.06 52.38
CA LEU A 11 31.78 -30.94 52.20
C LEU A 11 31.16 -30.46 53.53
N MET A 12 31.06 -29.15 53.76
CA MET A 12 30.08 -28.57 54.70
C MET A 12 29.29 -27.45 54.02
N LEU A 13 27.96 -27.61 54.05
CA LEU A 13 26.98 -26.61 53.66
C LEU A 13 26.94 -25.47 54.69
N SER A 14 26.94 -24.23 54.21
CA SER A 14 26.51 -23.07 54.99
C SER A 14 25.69 -22.15 54.10
N THR A 15 24.43 -22.00 54.49
CA THR A 15 23.40 -21.14 53.92
C THR A 15 23.69 -19.68 54.20
N THR A 16 23.64 -18.82 53.18
CA THR A 16 23.59 -17.36 53.37
C THR A 16 22.45 -16.81 52.53
N ALA A 17 21.42 -16.31 53.22
CA ALA A 17 20.28 -15.64 52.63
C ALA A 17 20.72 -14.31 51.99
N TRP A 18 20.33 -14.10 50.74
CA TRP A 18 20.51 -12.82 50.05
C TRP A 18 19.24 -11.99 50.18
N ILE A 19 19.40 -10.84 50.84
CA ILE A 19 18.43 -9.76 50.91
C ILE A 19 18.37 -9.12 49.50
N ALA A 20 17.21 -9.16 48.85
CA ALA A 20 16.99 -8.44 47.61
C ALA A 20 16.68 -6.96 47.94
N PRO A 21 17.45 -5.98 47.45
CA PRO A 21 17.05 -4.59 47.52
C PRO A 21 15.92 -4.35 46.51
N SER A 22 14.76 -3.94 47.00
CA SER A 22 13.67 -3.40 46.19
C SER A 22 14.11 -2.08 45.58
N VAL A 23 14.63 -2.11 44.36
CA VAL A 23 14.81 -0.91 43.54
C VAL A 23 13.52 -0.70 42.76
N LEU A 24 12.61 0.09 43.33
CA LEU A 24 11.52 0.71 42.59
C LEU A 24 12.13 1.76 41.65
N ALA A 25 12.68 1.30 40.53
CA ALA A 25 12.89 2.16 39.38
C ALA A 25 11.50 2.44 38.77
N LEU A 26 10.89 3.57 39.12
CA LEU A 26 9.90 4.18 38.23
C LEU A 26 10.67 4.67 37.00
N ASP A 27 10.93 3.75 36.08
CA ASP A 27 11.19 4.13 34.70
C ASP A 27 9.89 4.77 34.21
N ARG A 28 9.86 6.10 34.23
CA ARG A 28 9.01 6.85 33.32
C ARG A 28 9.57 6.59 31.93
N VAL A 29 9.23 5.43 31.36
CA VAL A 29 9.10 5.32 29.92
C VAL A 29 8.02 6.33 29.59
N ALA A 30 8.46 7.53 29.22
CA ALA A 30 7.63 8.43 28.45
C ALA A 30 7.29 7.63 27.20
N ALA A 31 6.15 6.95 27.24
CA ALA A 31 5.49 6.48 26.05
C ALA A 31 5.20 7.77 25.27
N ALA A 32 6.13 8.13 24.40
CA ALA A 32 5.80 8.89 23.22
C ALA A 32 4.87 7.98 22.42
N THR A 33 3.61 7.88 22.86
CA THR A 33 2.49 7.69 21.97
C THR A 33 2.39 8.98 21.18
N GLY A 34 3.40 9.23 20.34
CA GLY A 34 3.17 9.93 19.11
C GLY A 34 2.14 9.05 18.42
N SER A 35 0.87 9.39 18.61
CA SER A 35 -0.15 9.07 17.63
C SER A 35 0.40 9.69 16.35
N VAL A 36 1.13 8.90 15.57
CA VAL A 36 1.37 9.24 14.17
C VAL A 36 -0.04 9.33 13.65
N ALA A 37 -0.55 10.56 13.50
CA ALA A 37 -1.86 10.78 12.95
C ALA A 37 -1.85 10.03 11.62
N THR A 38 -2.69 9.01 11.58
CA THR A 38 -2.70 8.01 10.54
C THR A 38 -3.43 8.66 9.39
N ASP A 39 -2.70 9.26 8.45
CA ASP A 39 -3.32 9.99 7.35
C ASP A 39 -3.95 9.01 6.36
N ILE A 40 -5.16 8.54 6.68
CA ILE A 40 -6.05 7.84 5.75
C ILE A 40 -6.10 8.68 4.47
N PRO A 41 -5.93 8.07 3.28
CA PRO A 41 -5.96 8.84 2.06
C PRO A 41 -7.32 9.50 1.91
N VAL A 42 -7.32 10.78 1.57
CA VAL A 42 -8.54 11.56 1.41
C VAL A 42 -8.98 11.46 -0.05
N ALA A 43 -10.09 10.77 -0.26
CA ALA A 43 -10.77 10.70 -1.56
C ALA A 43 -11.72 11.89 -1.74
N SER A 44 -11.75 12.47 -2.93
CA SER A 44 -12.66 13.58 -3.29
C SER A 44 -12.91 13.64 -4.80
N GLY A 45 -13.71 14.61 -5.28
CA GLY A 45 -13.87 14.86 -6.72
C GLY A 45 -14.57 13.77 -7.52
N GLY A 46 -15.37 12.92 -6.86
CA GLY A 46 -16.00 11.71 -7.41
C GLY A 46 -15.38 10.41 -6.89
N ALA A 47 -14.25 10.47 -6.18
CA ALA A 47 -13.67 9.30 -5.52
C ALA A 47 -14.27 9.08 -4.12
N THR A 48 -14.52 7.82 -3.77
CA THR A 48 -14.91 7.38 -2.43
C THR A 48 -13.94 6.32 -1.93
N TYR A 49 -13.40 6.51 -0.72
CA TYR A 49 -12.55 5.50 -0.08
C TYR A 49 -13.42 4.45 0.61
N ILE A 50 -13.17 3.16 0.34
CA ILE A 50 -13.92 2.03 0.86
C ILE A 50 -12.98 0.94 1.42
N THR A 51 -13.53 0.02 2.21
CA THR A 51 -12.85 -1.24 2.51
C THR A 51 -12.75 -2.11 1.25
N PRO A 52 -11.70 -2.95 1.10
CA PRO A 52 -11.58 -3.85 -0.04
C PRO A 52 -12.86 -4.69 -0.22
N PRO A 53 -13.49 -4.67 -1.40
CA PRO A 53 -14.70 -5.44 -1.64
C PRO A 53 -14.38 -6.93 -1.81
N ALA A 54 -15.37 -7.81 -1.75
CA ALA A 54 -15.18 -9.24 -2.04
C ALA A 54 -14.82 -9.49 -3.52
N THR A 55 -15.23 -8.58 -4.41
CA THR A 55 -14.99 -8.65 -5.85
C THR A 55 -15.05 -7.26 -6.46
N ILE A 56 -14.32 -7.04 -7.54
CA ILE A 56 -14.39 -5.85 -8.41
C ILE A 56 -14.85 -6.23 -9.84
N ALA A 57 -15.65 -7.29 -9.94
CA ALA A 57 -16.24 -7.70 -11.21
C ALA A 57 -17.20 -6.64 -11.74
N GLU A 58 -17.34 -6.56 -13.06
CA GLU A 58 -18.39 -5.79 -13.71
C GLU A 58 -19.76 -6.23 -13.22
N GLY A 59 -20.66 -5.27 -12.99
CA GLY A 59 -22.00 -5.56 -12.49
C GLY A 59 -22.04 -5.83 -10.99
N THR A 60 -20.99 -5.51 -10.23
CA THR A 60 -20.97 -5.75 -8.78
C THR A 60 -21.85 -4.69 -8.10
N PRO A 61 -22.92 -5.09 -7.39
CA PRO A 61 -23.82 -4.13 -6.77
C PRO A 61 -23.10 -3.17 -5.82
N GLY A 62 -23.23 -1.87 -6.08
CA GLY A 62 -22.60 -0.81 -5.29
C GLY A 62 -21.18 -0.42 -5.72
N LEU A 63 -20.63 -1.10 -6.74
CA LEU A 63 -19.36 -0.76 -7.40
C LEU A 63 -19.53 -0.34 -8.87
N ASP A 64 -20.77 -0.17 -9.34
CA ASP A 64 -21.06 0.43 -10.64
C ASP A 64 -21.73 1.80 -10.44
N SER A 65 -21.29 2.84 -11.16
CA SER A 65 -21.73 4.22 -10.93
C SER A 65 -21.43 5.14 -12.09
N ASN A 66 -22.37 6.04 -12.39
CA ASN A 66 -22.15 7.09 -13.38
C ASN A 66 -21.45 8.33 -12.81
N THR A 67 -21.17 8.38 -11.51
CA THR A 67 -20.60 9.56 -10.84
C THR A 67 -19.41 9.24 -9.94
N ASN A 68 -19.28 8.01 -9.47
CA ASN A 68 -18.31 7.67 -8.43
C ASN A 68 -17.25 6.69 -8.93
N THR A 69 -16.03 6.86 -8.43
CA THR A 69 -14.99 5.83 -8.40
C THR A 69 -14.77 5.36 -6.97
N TRP A 70 -14.33 4.12 -6.81
CA TRP A 70 -14.06 3.53 -5.51
C TRP A 70 -12.58 3.32 -5.35
N VAL A 71 -12.09 3.63 -4.16
CA VAL A 71 -10.68 3.50 -3.85
C VAL A 71 -10.51 2.68 -2.60
N PHE A 72 -9.62 1.70 -2.62
CA PHE A 72 -9.33 0.90 -1.44
C PHE A 72 -7.85 0.56 -1.37
N GLN A 73 -7.35 0.31 -0.17
CA GLN A 73 -5.99 -0.19 0.02
C GLN A 73 -5.95 -1.68 -0.30
N GLU A 74 -4.99 -2.10 -1.13
CA GLU A 74 -4.81 -3.50 -1.48
C GLU A 74 -3.90 -4.21 -0.48
N VAL A 75 -2.66 -3.73 -0.38
CA VAL A 75 -1.67 -4.27 0.54
C VAL A 75 -0.83 -3.14 1.10
N GLY A 76 -0.38 -3.31 2.33
CA GLY A 76 0.60 -2.42 2.92
C GLY A 76 0.67 -2.57 4.44
N PRO A 77 1.84 -2.31 5.05
CA PRO A 77 3.13 -2.11 4.40
C PRO A 77 3.65 -3.40 3.77
N PHE A 78 4.22 -3.33 2.57
CA PHE A 78 4.75 -4.47 1.82
C PHE A 78 6.18 -4.21 1.33
N THR A 79 7.12 -5.09 1.61
CA THR A 79 8.50 -4.99 1.08
C THR A 79 8.60 -5.77 -0.22
N LEU A 80 8.93 -5.09 -1.31
CA LEU A 80 9.13 -5.71 -2.62
C LEU A 80 10.28 -6.72 -2.58
N THR A 81 10.03 -7.96 -2.99
CA THR A 81 11.06 -9.00 -3.09
C THR A 81 11.77 -9.00 -4.44
N ALA A 82 11.17 -8.36 -5.44
CA ALA A 82 11.69 -8.17 -6.79
C ALA A 82 11.35 -6.75 -7.29
N GLY A 83 11.95 -6.32 -8.39
CA GLY A 83 11.59 -5.04 -9.01
C GLY A 83 10.13 -5.02 -9.45
N LEU A 84 9.39 -3.97 -9.10
CA LEU A 84 8.00 -3.77 -9.51
C LEU A 84 7.97 -2.88 -10.76
N ALA A 85 7.54 -3.44 -11.88
CA ALA A 85 7.31 -2.68 -13.10
C ALA A 85 6.09 -1.77 -12.92
N VAL A 86 6.27 -0.47 -13.19
CA VAL A 86 5.22 0.54 -13.14
C VAL A 86 5.14 1.30 -14.45
N ASN A 87 3.96 1.80 -14.77
CA ASN A 87 3.74 2.55 -16.00
C ASN A 87 4.24 4.00 -15.91
N ARG A 88 4.30 4.57 -14.70
CA ARG A 88 4.79 5.94 -14.48
C ARG A 88 5.36 6.12 -13.09
N VAL A 89 6.39 6.97 -12.98
CA VAL A 89 6.97 7.46 -11.72
C VAL A 89 7.06 8.99 -11.66
N SER A 90 7.03 9.68 -12.80
CA SER A 90 7.24 11.13 -12.85
C SER A 90 5.96 11.91 -12.60
N ALA A 91 6.06 13.00 -11.82
CA ALA A 91 4.96 13.95 -11.64
C ALA A 91 4.72 14.82 -12.90
N GLY A 92 3.53 15.40 -13.00
CA GLY A 92 3.12 16.28 -14.11
C GLY A 92 1.62 16.16 -14.39
N SER A 93 1.14 16.89 -15.41
CA SER A 93 -0.28 16.98 -15.75
C SER A 93 -0.58 16.59 -17.20
N GLY A 94 -1.84 16.27 -17.48
CA GLY A 94 -2.35 16.04 -18.84
C GLY A 94 -1.90 14.72 -19.44
N PHE A 95 -1.62 13.74 -18.60
CA PHE A 95 -1.13 12.45 -19.06
C PHE A 95 -2.25 11.53 -19.52
N THR A 96 -2.10 10.90 -20.68
CA THR A 96 -3.07 9.94 -21.20
C THR A 96 -2.63 8.50 -20.94
N GLY A 97 -3.47 7.50 -21.23
CA GLY A 97 -3.07 6.07 -21.17
C GLY A 97 -1.86 5.74 -22.05
N ASN A 98 -1.58 6.57 -23.07
CA ASN A 98 -0.40 6.45 -23.93
C ASN A 98 0.90 6.90 -23.24
N SER A 99 0.80 7.66 -22.14
CA SER A 99 1.93 8.28 -21.44
C SER A 99 2.61 7.29 -20.50
N ASN A 100 3.37 6.36 -21.08
CA ASN A 100 4.05 5.28 -20.36
C ASN A 100 5.57 5.53 -20.28
N GLU A 101 6.11 5.44 -19.07
CA GLU A 101 7.54 5.57 -18.77
C GLU A 101 8.25 4.22 -18.65
N ASN A 102 7.49 3.12 -18.42
CA ASN A 102 8.03 1.78 -18.15
C ASN A 102 9.18 1.80 -17.14
N ALA A 103 8.89 2.30 -15.95
CA ALA A 103 9.87 2.38 -14.87
C ALA A 103 9.81 1.13 -13.98
N THR A 104 10.84 0.95 -13.13
CA THR A 104 10.89 -0.13 -12.14
C THR A 104 11.17 0.44 -10.76
N ILE A 105 10.31 0.15 -9.80
CA ILE A 105 10.59 0.38 -8.38
C ILE A 105 11.48 -0.78 -7.90
N PRO A 106 12.66 -0.51 -7.30
CA PRO A 106 13.61 -1.56 -6.95
C PRO A 106 13.10 -2.47 -5.82
N ALA A 107 13.60 -3.71 -5.80
CA ALA A 107 13.41 -4.63 -4.68
C ALA A 107 13.95 -4.02 -3.37
N GLY A 108 13.39 -4.43 -2.24
CA GLY A 108 13.69 -3.88 -0.91
C GLY A 108 12.93 -2.59 -0.59
N THR A 109 12.29 -1.95 -1.58
CA THR A 109 11.42 -0.79 -1.32
C THR A 109 10.19 -1.23 -0.52
N GLN A 110 9.93 -0.55 0.59
CA GLN A 110 8.67 -0.68 1.31
C GLN A 110 7.61 0.19 0.62
N ILE A 111 6.47 -0.40 0.31
CA ILE A 111 5.39 0.22 -0.44
C ILE A 111 4.04 0.00 0.22
N CYS A 112 3.07 0.80 -0.20
CA CYS A 112 1.65 0.53 -0.01
C CYS A 112 0.94 0.66 -1.35
N SER A 113 0.00 -0.25 -1.60
CA SER A 113 -0.73 -0.35 -2.86
C SER A 113 -2.18 0.02 -2.61
N PHE A 114 -2.72 0.89 -3.47
CA PHE A 114 -4.12 1.28 -3.48
C PHE A 114 -4.68 1.02 -4.87
N TYR A 115 -5.94 0.64 -4.95
CA TYR A 115 -6.63 0.42 -6.21
C TYR A 115 -7.75 1.44 -6.36
N VAL A 116 -7.75 2.15 -7.48
CA VAL A 116 -8.87 2.94 -7.96
C VAL A 116 -9.63 2.07 -8.94
N HIS A 117 -10.87 1.79 -8.61
CA HIS A 117 -11.84 1.10 -9.44
C HIS A 117 -12.83 2.11 -9.99
N GLY A 118 -13.10 2.03 -11.29
CA GLY A 118 -14.25 2.65 -11.90
C GLY A 118 -14.99 1.62 -12.74
N ASP A 119 -16.31 1.70 -12.69
CA ASP A 119 -17.19 1.01 -13.60
C ASP A 119 -18.45 1.86 -13.75
N ARG A 120 -18.89 2.09 -15.00
CA ARG A 120 -20.06 2.93 -15.28
C ARG A 120 -21.27 2.06 -15.58
N LEU A 121 -22.44 2.51 -15.15
CA LEU A 121 -23.71 1.86 -15.50
C LEU A 121 -24.10 2.13 -16.96
N ASP A 122 -23.52 3.15 -17.58
CA ASP A 122 -23.72 3.50 -18.99
C ASP A 122 -22.39 3.50 -19.77
N ASP A 123 -22.49 3.12 -21.05
CA ASP A 123 -21.33 2.99 -21.96
C ASP A 123 -20.68 4.34 -22.36
N ASN A 124 -21.11 5.45 -21.76
CA ASN A 124 -20.69 6.78 -22.16
C ASN A 124 -20.50 7.71 -20.96
N GLY A 125 -19.32 8.31 -20.90
CA GLY A 125 -19.05 9.43 -20.01
C GLY A 125 -17.67 9.35 -19.40
N THR A 126 -17.51 10.04 -18.28
CA THR A 126 -16.23 10.18 -17.61
C THR A 126 -16.44 10.09 -16.11
N LEU A 127 -15.63 9.29 -15.42
CA LEU A 127 -15.51 9.34 -13.97
C LEU A 127 -14.22 10.07 -13.60
N THR A 128 -14.36 11.05 -12.72
CA THR A 128 -13.23 11.78 -12.18
C THR A 128 -13.05 11.47 -10.71
N GLY A 129 -11.86 11.70 -10.21
CA GLY A 129 -11.59 11.59 -8.80
C GLY A 129 -10.23 12.17 -8.44
N THR A 130 -10.07 12.44 -7.16
CA THR A 130 -8.81 12.85 -6.55
C THR A 130 -8.57 12.00 -5.32
N MET A 131 -7.33 11.59 -5.11
CA MET A 131 -6.87 10.94 -3.89
C MET A 131 -5.63 11.64 -3.37
N THR A 132 -5.65 12.03 -2.09
CA THR A 132 -4.51 12.68 -1.42
C THR A 132 -4.01 11.82 -0.26
N PHE A 133 -2.73 11.50 -0.29
CA PHE A 133 -1.99 10.62 0.59
C PHE A 133 -1.15 11.44 1.59
N GLY A 134 -1.78 12.07 2.59
CA GLY A 134 -1.16 12.99 3.57
C GLY A 134 0.38 13.09 3.55
N ASN A 135 1.05 12.14 4.22
CA ASN A 135 2.51 12.06 4.35
C ASN A 135 3.20 11.05 3.40
N ALA A 136 2.47 10.40 2.50
CA ALA A 136 3.02 9.43 1.58
C ALA A 136 3.19 10.04 0.18
N SER A 137 4.32 9.79 -0.44
CA SER A 137 4.57 10.16 -1.82
C SER A 137 4.13 9.04 -2.75
N ILE A 138 3.46 9.40 -3.84
CA ILE A 138 3.20 8.48 -4.95
C ILE A 138 4.54 8.23 -5.65
N ILE A 139 4.97 6.98 -5.68
CA ILE A 139 6.23 6.54 -6.27
C ILE A 139 6.02 5.67 -7.51
N GLY A 140 4.77 5.34 -7.84
CA GLY A 140 4.45 4.58 -9.04
C GLY A 140 2.96 4.51 -9.34
N LEU A 141 2.62 4.44 -10.62
CA LEU A 141 1.27 4.14 -11.10
C LEU A 141 1.30 2.94 -12.04
N ILE A 142 0.32 2.06 -11.88
CA ILE A 142 0.11 0.88 -12.71
C ILE A 142 -1.32 0.93 -13.24
N TYR A 143 -1.48 1.08 -14.54
CA TYR A 143 -2.80 1.21 -15.18
C TYR A 143 -2.93 0.42 -16.48
N ARG A 144 -1.85 -0.28 -16.90
CA ARG A 144 -1.90 -1.18 -18.06
C ARG A 144 -2.05 -2.63 -17.61
N THR A 145 -2.81 -3.39 -18.38
CA THR A 145 -3.19 -4.78 -18.12
C THR A 145 -2.00 -5.68 -17.82
N ALA A 146 -0.94 -5.58 -18.62
CA ALA A 146 0.24 -6.43 -18.44
C ALA A 146 0.89 -6.22 -17.06
N GLN A 147 1.00 -4.96 -16.62
CA GLN A 147 1.57 -4.61 -15.32
C GLN A 147 0.59 -4.90 -14.17
N LEU A 148 -0.72 -4.70 -14.36
CA LEU A 148 -1.73 -5.08 -13.37
C LEU A 148 -1.73 -6.60 -13.10
N ASN A 149 -1.64 -7.40 -14.17
CA ASN A 149 -1.61 -8.86 -14.11
C ASN A 149 -0.27 -9.42 -13.60
N SER A 150 0.85 -8.72 -13.79
CA SER A 150 2.15 -9.14 -13.25
C SER A 150 2.34 -8.75 -11.78
N SER A 151 1.47 -7.90 -11.22
CA SER A 151 1.52 -7.44 -9.83
C SER A 151 0.37 -7.95 -8.96
N THR A 152 -0.14 -9.16 -9.25
CA THR A 152 -1.22 -9.81 -8.47
C THR A 152 -0.85 -10.06 -7.01
N TYR A 153 0.45 -10.17 -6.68
CA TYR A 153 0.92 -10.30 -5.30
C TYR A 153 0.67 -9.03 -4.44
N LEU A 154 0.24 -7.93 -5.05
CA LEU A 154 -0.15 -6.69 -4.36
C LEU A 154 -1.66 -6.59 -4.13
N GLN A 155 -2.47 -7.54 -4.62
CA GLN A 155 -3.92 -7.51 -4.51
C GLN A 155 -4.40 -7.68 -3.06
N ALA A 156 -5.55 -7.09 -2.74
CA ALA A 156 -6.20 -7.21 -1.44
C ALA A 156 -6.55 -8.69 -1.14
N PRO A 157 -6.11 -9.24 0.00
CA PRO A 157 -6.53 -10.57 0.41
C PRO A 157 -8.07 -10.66 0.54
N GLY A 158 -8.68 -11.65 -0.12
CA GLY A 158 -10.12 -11.86 -0.11
C GLY A 158 -10.91 -11.09 -1.17
N THR A 159 -10.25 -10.23 -1.97
CA THR A 159 -10.86 -9.56 -3.11
C THR A 159 -10.59 -10.35 -4.40
N THR A 160 -11.64 -10.63 -5.16
CA THR A 160 -11.53 -11.21 -6.50
C THR A 160 -11.34 -10.10 -7.54
N TYR A 161 -10.25 -10.16 -8.30
CA TYR A 161 -9.93 -9.16 -9.31
C TYR A 161 -10.32 -9.64 -10.71
N PHE A 162 -11.02 -8.78 -11.43
CA PHE A 162 -11.31 -8.94 -12.85
C PHE A 162 -10.58 -7.83 -13.58
N ASN A 163 -9.29 -8.03 -13.84
CA ASN A 163 -8.49 -7.04 -14.55
C ASN A 163 -8.89 -7.08 -16.05
N ALA A 164 -9.96 -6.35 -16.41
CA ALA A 164 -10.17 -5.99 -17.79
C ALA A 164 -9.09 -4.95 -18.18
N PRO A 165 -8.62 -4.97 -19.44
CA PRO A 165 -7.68 -3.95 -19.88
C PRO A 165 -8.35 -2.58 -19.84
N MET A 166 -7.73 -1.60 -19.18
CA MET A 166 -7.91 -0.22 -19.62
C MET A 166 -7.41 -0.16 -21.06
N GLU A 167 -8.29 0.10 -22.03
CA GLU A 167 -7.78 0.44 -23.35
C GLU A 167 -7.05 1.76 -23.24
N VAL A 168 -6.01 1.92 -24.05
CA VAL A 168 -5.14 3.10 -23.97
C VAL A 168 -5.92 4.41 -24.23
N SER A 169 -7.11 4.29 -24.85
CA SER A 169 -8.12 5.33 -25.08
C SER A 169 -8.93 5.74 -23.84
N ASP A 170 -8.92 4.94 -22.78
CA ASP A 170 -9.88 5.04 -21.67
C ASP A 170 -9.34 5.93 -20.54
N LEU A 171 -8.03 6.20 -20.53
CA LEU A 171 -7.43 7.27 -19.72
C LEU A 171 -7.40 8.58 -20.51
N MET A 172 -8.38 9.44 -20.26
CA MET A 172 -8.43 10.77 -20.86
C MET A 172 -7.32 11.66 -20.33
N TRP A 173 -7.18 11.74 -18.99
CA TRP A 173 -6.07 12.44 -18.39
C TRP A 173 -5.81 12.02 -16.93
N LEU A 174 -4.56 12.15 -16.52
CA LEU A 174 -4.05 11.87 -15.19
C LEU A 174 -3.10 13.02 -14.79
N ASP A 175 -3.32 13.61 -13.62
CA ASP A 175 -2.44 14.62 -13.04
C ASP A 175 -1.82 14.07 -11.75
N LEU A 176 -0.49 14.03 -11.73
CA LEU A 176 0.33 13.85 -10.55
C LEU A 176 0.86 15.21 -10.13
N THR A 177 0.36 15.74 -9.03
CA THR A 177 0.77 17.08 -8.56
C THR A 177 2.28 17.09 -8.26
N PRO A 178 3.07 18.09 -8.67
CA PRO A 178 4.49 18.16 -8.35
C PRO A 178 4.76 18.04 -6.83
N GLY A 179 5.69 17.17 -6.41
CA GLY A 179 5.90 16.82 -4.99
C GLY A 179 4.95 15.73 -4.46
N ALA A 180 4.40 14.92 -5.38
CA ALA A 180 3.10 14.23 -5.35
C ALA A 180 2.76 13.39 -4.12
N ASN A 181 1.93 13.96 -3.24
CA ASN A 181 1.03 13.19 -2.37
C ASN A 181 -0.41 13.17 -2.91
N SER A 182 -0.68 13.66 -4.13
CA SER A 182 -2.05 13.70 -4.66
C SER A 182 -2.11 13.27 -6.13
N LEU A 183 -3.06 12.39 -6.41
CA LEU A 183 -3.41 11.89 -7.74
C LEU A 183 -4.79 12.43 -8.12
N ARG A 184 -4.92 12.98 -9.33
CA ARG A 184 -6.22 13.29 -9.93
C ARG A 184 -6.36 12.54 -11.25
N TRP A 185 -7.52 11.97 -11.50
CA TRP A 185 -7.80 11.19 -12.70
C TRP A 185 -9.11 11.59 -13.35
N SER A 186 -9.20 11.23 -14.62
CA SER A 186 -10.38 11.31 -15.47
C SER A 186 -10.38 10.12 -16.41
N MET A 187 -11.21 9.13 -16.10
CA MET A 187 -11.36 7.88 -16.84
C MET A 187 -12.59 8.00 -17.75
N ARG A 188 -12.44 7.70 -19.03
CA ARG A 188 -13.53 7.56 -19.99
C ARG A 188 -13.74 6.08 -20.22
N PHE A 189 -14.93 5.61 -19.93
CA PHE A 189 -15.23 4.18 -19.98
C PHE A 189 -15.75 3.82 -21.36
N GLY A 190 -15.18 2.75 -21.91
CA GLY A 190 -15.86 1.87 -22.84
C GLY A 190 -16.62 0.76 -22.08
N PRO A 191 -16.98 -0.36 -22.72
CA PRO A 191 -17.70 -1.46 -22.08
C PRO A 191 -16.81 -2.35 -21.18
N ALA A 192 -15.70 -1.82 -20.66
CA ALA A 192 -14.71 -2.59 -19.91
C ALA A 192 -14.36 -1.93 -18.57
N LEU A 193 -14.01 -2.77 -17.59
CA LEU A 193 -13.57 -2.34 -16.27
C LEU A 193 -12.25 -1.58 -16.35
N ASP A 194 -12.23 -0.40 -15.76
CA ASP A 194 -11.03 0.43 -15.69
C ASP A 194 -10.49 0.51 -14.26
N GLY A 195 -9.17 0.33 -14.14
CA GLY A 195 -8.52 0.32 -12.85
C GLY A 195 -7.11 0.90 -12.87
N ILE A 196 -6.79 1.70 -11.85
CA ILE A 196 -5.45 2.22 -11.60
C ILE A 196 -4.98 1.70 -10.24
N ARG A 197 -3.83 1.04 -10.22
CA ARG A 197 -3.08 0.76 -9.00
C ARG A 197 -2.08 1.88 -8.72
N VAL A 198 -2.14 2.45 -7.53
CA VAL A 198 -1.31 3.54 -7.04
C VAL A 198 -0.35 3.01 -5.99
N ILE A 199 0.95 3.26 -6.18
CA ILE A 199 2.01 2.81 -5.29
C ILE A 199 2.58 4.01 -4.54
N THR A 200 2.62 3.92 -3.21
CA THR A 200 3.20 4.94 -2.33
C THR A 200 4.38 4.39 -1.53
N ASN A 201 5.27 5.27 -1.06
CA ASN A 201 6.43 4.92 -0.22
C ASN A 201 6.10 4.71 1.27
N CYS A 202 4.89 5.05 1.72
CA CYS A 202 4.44 4.93 3.10
C CYS A 202 2.95 4.54 3.14
N CYS A 203 2.55 3.80 4.17
CA CYS A 203 1.14 3.48 4.41
C CYS A 203 0.49 4.64 5.15
N ALA A 204 -0.65 5.08 4.63
CA ALA A 204 -1.72 5.53 5.48
C ALA A 204 -2.09 4.36 6.43
N PRO A 205 -2.00 4.52 7.75
CA PRO A 205 -2.37 3.46 8.69
C PRO A 205 -3.87 3.26 8.80
#